data_AF-A0A3M1NF49-F1
#
_entry.id   AF-A0A3M1NF49-F1
#
_cell.length_a   1.000
_cell.length_b   1.000
_cell.length_c   1.000
_cell.angle_alpha   90.00
_cell.angle_beta   90.00
_cell.angle_gamma   90.00
#
_symmetry.space_group_name_H-M   'P 1'
#
loop_
_entity.id
_entity.type
_entity.pdbx_description
1 polymer ?
#
loop_
_entity_poly.entity_id
_entity_poly.type
_entity_poly.pdbx_seq_one_letter_code
_entity_poly.pdbx_strand_id
1 'polypeptide(L)'
;MSQQQRRYRPLGLMIAIAATAVGYGLLPMFPLLLVAWSNLTQRLVGIDFIGGTLGWLAVGLGALTLVASVGAWIGRPRGVRLFLLGMVWLQTFFGAARWIASLSGAPSLPEVSGTFSNAAPWLLCQVPLLTLVPLYVTWYLNRAPARQFYR
;
A
#
# COMPACT_ATOMS: atom_id res chain seq x y z
N MET A 1 17.40 -12.07 37.46
CA MET A 1 16.98 -10.92 36.63
C MET A 1 17.32 -11.24 35.19
N SER A 2 16.36 -11.76 34.42
CA SER A 2 16.55 -12.02 32.99
C SER A 2 16.69 -10.68 32.29
N GLN A 3 17.89 -10.38 31.78
CA GLN A 3 18.08 -9.24 30.88
C GLN A 3 17.15 -9.46 29.68
N GLN A 4 16.05 -8.70 29.63
CA GLN A 4 15.34 -8.47 28.38
C GLN A 4 16.34 -7.77 27.46
N GLN A 5 17.10 -8.53 26.68
CA GLN A 5 17.81 -8.01 25.53
C GLN A 5 16.74 -7.36 24.65
N ARG A 6 16.62 -6.03 24.74
CA ARG A 6 15.88 -5.25 23.75
C ARG A 6 16.57 -5.51 22.42
N ARG A 7 16.03 -6.45 21.62
CA ARG A 7 16.45 -6.66 20.22
C ARG A 7 16.34 -5.30 19.55
N TYR A 8 17.49 -4.67 19.31
CA TYR A 8 17.55 -3.37 18.67
C TYR A 8 16.95 -3.51 17.28
N ARG A 9 15.89 -2.74 17.00
CA ARG A 9 15.23 -2.76 15.70
C ARG A 9 16.07 -1.92 14.76
N PRO A 10 16.65 -2.49 13.69
CA PRO A 10 17.47 -1.69 12.79
C PRO A 10 16.58 -0.65 12.12
N LEU A 11 17.03 0.61 12.10
CA LEU A 11 16.22 1.75 11.63
C LEU A 11 15.68 1.54 10.21
N GLY A 12 16.44 0.89 9.32
CA GLY A 12 15.96 0.61 7.97
C GLY A 12 14.81 -0.41 7.91
N LEU A 13 14.65 -1.28 8.92
CA LEU A 13 13.48 -2.16 9.02
C LEU A 13 12.24 -1.36 9.42
N MET A 14 12.39 -0.41 10.34
CA MET A 14 11.30 0.50 10.71
C MET A 14 10.88 1.36 9.51
N ILE A 15 11.86 1.89 8.75
CA ILE A 15 11.58 2.67 7.53
C ILE A 15 10.90 1.80 6.49
N ALA A 16 11.35 0.56 6.27
CA ALA A 16 10.72 -0.36 5.32
C ALA A 16 9.25 -0.65 5.71
N ILE A 17 9.00 -0.98 6.97
CA ILE A 17 7.63 -1.27 7.45
C ILE A 17 6.75 -0.01 7.41
N ALA A 18 7.28 1.15 7.76
CA ALA A 18 6.55 2.41 7.70
C ALA A 18 6.23 2.80 6.25
N ALA A 19 7.19 2.69 5.33
CA ALA A 19 6.99 2.95 3.91
C ALA A 19 5.95 2.01 3.31
N THR A 20 5.94 0.72 3.69
CA THR A 20 4.91 -0.22 3.23
C THR A 20 3.55 0.08 3.85
N ALA A 21 3.49 0.39 5.14
CA ALA A 21 2.24 0.72 5.83
C ALA A 21 1.58 1.98 5.24
N VAL A 22 2.38 3.02 4.97
CA VAL A 22 1.88 4.27 4.40
C VAL A 22 1.58 4.10 2.91
N GLY A 23 2.57 3.68 2.13
CA GLY A 23 2.48 3.64 0.67
C GLY A 23 1.49 2.61 0.14
N TYR A 24 1.41 1.45 0.79
CA TYR A 24 0.61 0.34 0.32
C TYR A 24 -0.55 -0.03 1.26
N GLY A 25 -0.57 0.47 2.49
CA GLY A 25 -1.70 0.28 3.42
C GLY A 25 -2.65 1.46 3.44
N LEU A 26 -2.15 2.62 3.86
CA LEU A 26 -2.96 3.83 4.06
C LEU A 26 -3.40 4.50 2.75
N LEU A 27 -2.50 4.68 1.79
CA LEU A 27 -2.84 5.34 0.52
C LEU A 27 -4.01 4.69 -0.25
N PRO A 28 -4.07 3.35 -0.45
CA PRO A 28 -5.22 2.75 -1.13
C PRO A 28 -6.52 2.82 -0.32
N MET A 29 -6.44 3.05 1.00
CA MET A 29 -7.60 3.25 1.87
C MET A 29 -8.04 4.72 1.95
N PHE A 30 -7.28 5.65 1.37
CA PHE A 30 -7.63 7.08 1.36
C PHE A 30 -9.03 7.37 0.79
N PRO A 31 -9.53 6.69 -0.27
CA PRO A 31 -10.90 6.87 -0.74
C PRO A 31 -11.96 6.53 0.32
N LEU A 32 -11.70 5.56 1.21
CA LEU A 32 -12.62 5.25 2.32
C LEU A 32 -12.73 6.41 3.30
N LEU A 33 -11.63 7.11 3.58
CA LEU A 33 -11.65 8.29 4.46
C LEU A 33 -12.51 9.40 3.86
N LEU A 34 -12.42 9.61 2.54
CA LEU A 34 -13.26 10.58 1.84
C LEU A 34 -14.74 10.21 1.89
N VAL A 35 -15.07 8.92 1.70
CA VAL A 35 -16.45 8.40 1.84
C VAL A 35 -16.97 8.54 3.26
N ALA A 36 -16.15 8.20 4.27
CA ALA A 36 -16.52 8.35 5.67
C ALA A 36 -16.76 9.83 6.02
N TRP A 37 -15.90 10.72 5.54
CA TRP A 37 -16.03 12.17 5.72
C TRP A 37 -17.29 12.74 5.04
N SER A 38 -17.60 12.31 3.81
CA SER A 38 -18.80 12.78 3.11
C SER A 38 -20.09 12.31 3.80
N ASN A 39 -20.09 11.07 4.31
CA ASN A 39 -21.21 10.54 5.09
C ASN A 39 -21.41 11.32 6.40
N LEU A 40 -20.32 11.69 7.10
CA LEU A 40 -20.38 12.50 8.31
C LEU A 40 -20.90 13.93 8.06
N THR A 41 -20.59 14.50 6.89
CA THR A 41 -21.02 15.86 6.52
C THR A 41 -22.36 15.92 5.79
N GLN A 42 -23.09 14.79 5.70
CA GLN A 42 -24.37 14.64 4.99
C GLN A 42 -24.38 15.22 3.56
N ARG A 43 -23.21 15.31 2.92
CA ARG A 43 -23.15 15.72 1.51
C ARG A 43 -23.54 14.51 0.67
N LEU A 44 -24.68 14.59 -0.03
CA LEU A 44 -25.05 13.61 -1.05
C LEU A 44 -24.05 13.68 -2.20
N VAL A 45 -22.96 12.95 -2.07
CA VAL A 45 -22.01 12.79 -3.15
C VAL A 45 -22.43 11.54 -3.91
N GLY A 46 -23.04 11.73 -5.08
CA GLY A 46 -23.41 10.65 -6.02
C GLY A 46 -22.20 10.06 -6.77
N ILE A 47 -21.01 10.09 -6.18
CA ILE A 47 -19.75 9.73 -6.84
C ILE A 47 -19.23 8.45 -6.20
N ASP A 48 -19.03 7.44 -7.02
CA ASP A 48 -18.48 6.14 -6.66
C ASP A 48 -16.96 6.29 -6.42
N PHE A 49 -16.56 6.91 -5.31
CA PHE A 49 -15.16 7.26 -4.97
C PHE A 49 -14.21 6.08 -5.01
N ILE A 50 -14.74 4.87 -4.75
CA ILE A 50 -13.96 3.65 -4.71
C ILE A 50 -13.76 3.12 -6.14
N GLY A 51 -14.70 3.37 -7.06
CA GLY A 51 -14.60 2.91 -8.45
C GLY A 51 -14.96 1.43 -8.62
N GLY A 52 -16.05 0.99 -7.97
CA GLY A 52 -16.59 -0.36 -8.09
C GLY A 52 -15.69 -1.47 -7.53
N THR A 53 -15.82 -2.69 -8.07
CA THR A 53 -15.20 -3.92 -7.54
C THR A 53 -13.67 -3.83 -7.45
N LEU A 54 -13.01 -3.25 -8.44
CA LEU A 54 -11.54 -3.12 -8.47
C LEU A 54 -11.00 -2.18 -7.39
N GLY A 55 -11.77 -1.13 -7.07
CA GLY A 55 -11.48 -0.22 -5.97
C GLY A 55 -11.56 -0.88 -4.60
N TRP A 56 -12.64 -1.63 -4.36
CA TRP A 56 -12.81 -2.40 -3.13
C TRP A 56 -11.72 -3.45 -2.95
N LEU A 57 -11.25 -4.04 -4.05
CA LEU A 57 -10.12 -4.97 -4.04
C LEU A 57 -8.82 -4.25 -3.64
N ALA A 58 -8.58 -3.05 -4.15
CA ALA A 58 -7.43 -2.23 -3.76
C ALA A 58 -7.46 -1.84 -2.27
N VAL A 59 -8.64 -1.46 -1.77
CA VAL A 59 -8.88 -1.16 -0.35
C VAL A 59 -8.64 -2.39 0.53
N GLY A 60 -9.16 -3.55 0.13
CA GLY A 60 -8.97 -4.82 0.84
C GLY A 60 -7.51 -5.24 0.89
N LEU A 61 -6.79 -5.13 -0.23
CA LEU A 61 -5.35 -5.34 -0.27
C LEU A 61 -4.62 -4.36 0.66
N GLY A 62 -5.00 -3.09 0.67
CA GLY A 62 -4.45 -2.08 1.59
C GLY A 62 -4.61 -2.47 3.06
N ALA A 63 -5.82 -2.87 3.44
CA ALA A 63 -6.10 -3.32 4.81
C ALA A 63 -5.25 -4.55 5.19
N LEU A 64 -5.14 -5.54 4.30
CA LEU A 64 -4.30 -6.72 4.51
C LEU A 64 -2.82 -6.36 4.68
N THR A 65 -2.30 -5.43 3.88
CA THR A 65 -0.91 -4.98 3.98
C THR A 65 -0.65 -4.17 5.26
N LEU A 66 -1.66 -3.47 5.77
CA LEU A 66 -1.58 -2.77 7.05
C LEU A 66 -1.51 -3.76 8.21
N VAL A 67 -2.35 -4.80 8.18
CA VAL A 67 -2.28 -5.94 9.13
C VAL A 67 -0.92 -6.64 9.04
N ALA A 68 -0.41 -6.86 7.83
CA ALA A 68 0.92 -7.43 7.59
C ALA A 68 2.02 -6.59 8.23
N SER A 69 1.94 -5.27 8.06
CA SER A 69 2.88 -4.29 8.61
C SER A 69 2.87 -4.29 10.15
N VAL A 70 1.68 -4.36 10.76
CA VAL A 70 1.55 -4.50 12.23
C VAL A 70 2.16 -5.83 12.71
N GLY A 71 1.86 -6.93 12.02
CA GLY A 71 2.46 -8.23 12.31
C GLY A 71 3.99 -8.22 12.22
N ALA A 72 4.53 -7.52 11.22
CA ALA A 72 5.97 -7.34 11.03
C ALA A 72 6.60 -6.48 12.11
N TRP A 73 5.88 -5.46 12.59
CA TRP A 73 6.30 -4.62 13.71
C TRP A 73 6.40 -5.39 15.03
N ILE A 74 5.58 -6.45 15.20
CA ILE A 74 5.61 -7.32 16.38
C ILE A 74 6.76 -8.33 16.29
N GLY A 75 7.22 -8.70 15.08
CA GLY A 75 8.49 -9.39 14.84
C GLY A 75 8.54 -10.87 15.21
N ARG A 76 7.40 -11.55 15.39
CA ARG A 76 7.35 -12.92 15.94
C ARG A 76 7.47 -14.10 14.94
N PRO A 77 6.98 -14.05 13.69
CA PRO A 77 7.10 -15.20 12.77
C PRO A 77 8.07 -15.01 11.59
N ARG A 78 8.86 -16.04 11.27
CA ARG A 78 9.68 -16.17 10.04
C ARG A 78 8.86 -15.97 8.76
N GLY A 79 7.60 -16.39 8.79
CA GLY A 79 6.65 -16.26 7.67
C GLY A 79 6.25 -14.82 7.35
N VAL A 80 6.28 -13.91 8.34
CA VAL A 80 5.86 -12.51 8.13
C VAL A 80 6.79 -11.78 7.17
N ARG A 81 8.08 -12.14 7.13
CA ARG A 81 9.01 -11.60 6.14
C ARG A 81 8.59 -11.92 4.71
N LEU A 82 8.28 -13.19 4.44
CA LEU A 82 7.84 -13.64 3.11
C LEU A 82 6.45 -13.08 2.77
N PHE A 83 5.57 -13.00 3.77
CA PHE A 83 4.23 -12.43 3.60
C PHE A 83 4.28 -10.94 3.23
N LEU A 84 5.06 -10.12 3.93
CA LEU A 84 5.26 -8.70 3.61
C LEU A 84 5.83 -8.53 2.21
N LEU A 85 6.86 -9.32 1.86
CA LEU A 85 7.49 -9.26 0.55
C LEU A 85 6.51 -9.66 -0.56
N GLY A 86 5.72 -10.71 -0.33
CA GLY A 86 4.65 -11.13 -1.23
C GLY A 86 3.57 -10.06 -1.41
N MET A 87 3.10 -9.44 -0.33
CA MET A 87 2.09 -8.37 -0.38
C MET A 87 2.59 -7.14 -1.13
N VAL A 88 3.83 -6.71 -0.87
CA VAL A 88 4.44 -5.56 -1.56
C VAL A 88 4.56 -5.81 -3.05
N TRP A 89 5.01 -7.01 -3.46
CA TRP A 89 5.06 -7.36 -4.88
C TRP A 89 3.68 -7.49 -5.51
N LEU A 90 2.73 -8.15 -4.84
CA LEU A 90 1.36 -8.30 -5.32
C LEU A 90 0.72 -6.93 -5.59
N GLN A 91 0.86 -5.99 -4.67
CA GLN A 91 0.34 -4.63 -4.84
C GLN A 91 1.12 -3.83 -5.89
N THR A 92 2.42 -4.06 -6.03
CA THR A 92 3.22 -3.46 -7.10
C THR A 92 2.75 -3.93 -8.47
N PHE A 93 2.55 -5.23 -8.67
CA PHE A 93 2.01 -5.77 -9.91
C PHE A 93 0.60 -5.29 -10.19
N PHE A 94 -0.26 -5.27 -9.17
CA PHE A 94 -1.62 -4.76 -9.30
C PHE A 94 -1.62 -3.27 -9.69
N GLY A 95 -0.79 -2.44 -9.04
CA GLY A 95 -0.63 -1.02 -9.37
C GLY A 95 -0.09 -0.81 -10.78
N ALA A 96 0.93 -1.58 -11.18
CA ALA A 96 1.50 -1.53 -12.53
C ALA A 96 0.48 -1.94 -13.60
N ALA A 97 -0.32 -2.99 -13.37
CA ALA A 97 -1.37 -3.42 -14.29
C ALA A 97 -2.45 -2.34 -14.44
N ARG A 98 -2.87 -1.70 -13.34
CA ARG A 98 -3.81 -0.57 -13.40
C ARG A 98 -3.24 0.63 -14.16
N TRP A 99 -1.95 0.92 -13.95
CA TRP A 99 -1.26 1.96 -14.69
C TRP A 99 -1.23 1.68 -16.19
N ILE A 100 -0.83 0.47 -16.60
CA ILE A 100 -0.83 0.06 -18.01
C ILE A 100 -2.24 0.12 -18.60
N ALA A 101 -3.24 -0.37 -17.87
CA ALA A 101 -4.63 -0.32 -18.30
C ALA A 101 -5.13 1.13 -18.53
N SER A 102 -4.68 2.07 -17.69
CA SER A 102 -5.01 3.49 -17.86
C SER A 102 -4.40 4.12 -19.11
N LEU A 103 -3.22 3.65 -19.54
CA LEU A 103 -2.58 4.11 -20.78
C LEU A 103 -3.31 3.57 -22.03
N SER A 104 -3.98 2.43 -21.91
CA SER A 104 -4.75 1.79 -22.99
C SER A 104 -6.22 2.21 -23.06
N GLY A 105 -6.70 3.05 -22.13
CA GLY A 105 -8.07 3.52 -22.12
C GLY A 105 -8.35 4.45 -23.31
N ALA A 106 -9.38 4.15 -24.11
CA ALA A 106 -9.88 5.08 -25.11
C ALA A 106 -10.32 6.39 -24.44
N PRO A 107 -10.11 7.56 -25.07
CA PRO A 107 -10.58 8.83 -24.51
C PRO A 107 -12.10 8.79 -24.41
N SER A 108 -12.63 8.57 -23.21
CA SER A 108 -14.05 8.74 -22.94
C SER A 108 -14.37 10.23 -22.93
N LEU A 109 -15.59 10.56 -23.36
CA LEU A 109 -16.16 11.91 -23.30
C LEU A 109 -15.89 12.52 -21.91
N PRO A 110 -15.69 13.84 -21.80
CA PRO A 110 -15.43 14.48 -20.52
C PRO A 110 -16.59 14.17 -19.57
N GLU A 111 -16.36 13.27 -18.63
CA GLU A 111 -17.27 13.01 -17.53
C GLU A 111 -17.35 14.31 -16.73
N VAL A 112 -18.46 15.04 -16.89
CA VAL A 112 -18.79 16.26 -16.13
C VAL A 112 -19.04 15.92 -14.64
N SER A 113 -19.07 14.64 -14.31
CA SER A 113 -19.05 14.07 -12.96
C SER A 113 -17.62 13.71 -12.60
N GLY A 114 -17.07 14.28 -11.52
CA GLY A 114 -15.68 14.10 -11.10
C GLY A 114 -15.33 12.69 -10.64
N THR A 115 -15.18 11.75 -11.57
CA THR A 115 -14.71 10.39 -11.31
C THR A 115 -13.19 10.39 -11.22
N PHE A 116 -12.63 9.89 -10.10
CA PHE A 116 -11.17 9.69 -9.95
C PHE A 116 -10.57 8.65 -10.93
N SER A 117 -11.40 8.09 -11.82
CA SER A 117 -11.03 7.13 -12.86
C SER A 117 -10.03 7.71 -13.88
N ASN A 118 -10.15 9.00 -14.21
CA ASN A 118 -9.35 9.67 -15.25
C ASN A 118 -8.10 10.38 -14.71
N ALA A 119 -7.42 9.80 -13.72
CA ALA A 119 -6.23 10.38 -13.09
C ALA A 119 -4.90 10.02 -13.79
N ALA A 120 -4.91 9.87 -15.12
CA ALA A 120 -3.73 9.51 -15.92
C ALA A 120 -2.46 10.35 -15.62
N PRO A 121 -2.52 11.69 -15.43
CA PRO A 121 -1.31 12.47 -15.10
C PRO A 121 -0.81 12.31 -13.66
N TRP A 122 -1.65 11.89 -12.71
CA TRP A 122 -1.23 11.62 -11.33
C TRP A 122 -0.37 10.35 -11.22
N LEU A 123 -0.46 9.47 -12.21
CA LEU A 123 0.23 8.19 -12.20
C LEU A 123 1.74 8.30 -12.42
N LEU A 124 2.24 9.36 -13.07
CA LEU A 124 3.68 9.59 -13.19
C LEU A 124 4.34 9.84 -11.82
N CYS A 125 3.61 10.49 -10.90
CA CYS A 125 4.08 10.72 -9.53
C CYS A 125 4.10 9.42 -8.69
N GLN A 126 3.38 8.37 -9.11
CA GLN A 126 3.39 7.06 -8.44
C GLN A 126 4.50 6.14 -8.92
N VAL A 127 5.13 6.41 -10.08
CA VAL A 127 6.21 5.57 -10.61
C VAL A 127 7.38 5.39 -9.62
N PRO A 128 7.88 6.45 -8.95
CA PRO A 128 8.93 6.27 -7.95
C PRO A 128 8.46 5.41 -6.78
N LEU A 129 7.20 5.54 -6.35
CA LEU A 129 6.64 4.75 -5.26
C LEU A 129 6.52 3.26 -5.65
N LEU A 130 6.03 2.99 -6.87
CA LEU A 130 5.85 1.65 -7.43
C LEU A 130 7.17 0.93 -7.73
N THR A 131 8.29 1.65 -7.84
CA THR A 131 9.59 1.05 -8.21
C THR A 131 10.58 1.08 -7.05
N LEU A 132 10.78 2.23 -6.39
CA LEU A 132 11.78 2.39 -5.34
C LEU A 132 11.36 1.68 -4.05
N VAL A 133 10.08 1.73 -3.65
CA VAL A 133 9.62 1.08 -2.41
C VAL A 133 9.78 -0.44 -2.47
N PRO A 134 9.29 -1.17 -3.49
CA PRO A 134 9.45 -2.63 -3.53
C PRO A 134 10.92 -3.04 -3.67
N LEU A 135 11.73 -2.30 -4.44
CA LEU A 135 13.18 -2.53 -4.53
C LEU A 135 13.89 -2.30 -3.19
N TYR A 136 13.56 -1.22 -2.48
CA TYR A 136 14.13 -0.91 -1.17
C TYR A 136 13.74 -1.98 -0.14
N VAL A 137 12.46 -2.33 -0.07
CA VAL A 137 11.94 -3.31 0.90
C VAL A 137 12.54 -4.69 0.63
N THR A 138 12.59 -5.14 -0.62
CA THR A 138 13.18 -6.43 -0.99
C THR A 138 14.68 -6.48 -0.68
N TRP A 139 15.42 -5.43 -1.06
CA TRP A 139 16.84 -5.32 -0.76
C TRP A 139 17.12 -5.33 0.74
N TYR A 140 16.36 -4.56 1.52
CA TYR A 140 16.58 -4.44 2.96
C TYR A 140 16.18 -5.71 3.73
N LEU A 141 15.04 -6.33 3.39
CA LEU A 141 14.61 -7.58 4.01
C LEU A 141 15.55 -8.75 3.69
N ASN A 142 16.32 -8.65 2.60
CA ASN A 142 17.34 -9.63 2.24
C ASN A 142 18.72 -9.35 2.88
N ARG A 143 18.91 -8.24 3.61
CA ARG A 143 20.16 -7.96 4.34
C ARG A 143 20.24 -8.71 5.68
N ALA A 144 21.46 -9.07 6.07
CA ALA A 144 21.77 -9.79 7.31
C ALA A 144 21.10 -9.22 8.60
N PRO A 145 21.10 -7.90 8.88
CA PRO A 145 20.45 -7.35 10.07
C PRO A 145 18.94 -7.61 10.13
N ALA A 146 18.23 -7.54 8.99
CA ALA A 146 16.80 -7.86 8.94
C ALA A 146 16.57 -9.37 9.13
N ARG A 147 17.45 -10.22 8.59
CA ARG A 147 17.38 -11.69 8.77
C ARG A 147 17.54 -12.13 10.22
N GLN A 148 18.36 -11.42 11.01
CA GLN A 148 18.52 -11.68 12.44
C GLN A 148 17.30 -11.28 13.27
N PHE A 149 16.56 -10.25 12.83
CA PHE A 149 15.33 -9.82 13.50
C PHE A 149 14.20 -10.87 13.40
N TYR A 150 14.02 -11.47 12.22
CA TYR A 150 12.99 -12.48 11.95
C TYR A 150 13.40 -13.93 12.25
N ARG A 151 14.61 -14.17 12.80
CA ARG A 151 15.08 -15.50 13.20
C ARG A 151 14.46 -15.96 14.52
#